data_AF-A0A7W7SKD9-F1
#
_entry.id   AF-A0A7W7SKD9-F1
#
_cell.length_a   1.000
_cell.length_b   1.000
_cell.length_c   1.000
_cell.angle_alpha   90.00
_cell.angle_beta   90.00
_cell.angle_gamma   90.00
#
_symmetry.space_group_name_H-M   'P 1'
#
loop_
_entity.id
_entity.type
_entity.pdbx_description
1 polymer ?
#
loop_
_entity_poly.entity_id
_entity_poly.type
_entity_poly.pdbx_seq_one_letter_code
_entity_poly.pdbx_strand_id
1 'polypeptide(L)'
;MNWEAFGKAIGDENLGVTRWPAINPNAPLAQKFSGIEGAVYGVTKWSKKKQAGLEFITWLAGKENGELWVRYGKGQPLNKNVDKALLPTSPSFQKIQELVAQPTLHSGVMLSGPETDALARGWQQVTLGQLTVEKWAEQMQQALERSPTKKQGK
;
A
#
# COMPACT_ATOMS: atom_id res chain seq x y z
N MET A 1 -2.55 9.43 -1.69
CA MET A 1 -3.87 9.89 -1.18
C MET A 1 -3.99 11.36 -1.47
N ASN A 2 -5.01 11.78 -2.21
CA ASN A 2 -5.12 13.14 -2.75
C ASN A 2 -6.09 14.01 -1.94
N TRP A 3 -6.13 13.82 -0.62
CA TRP A 3 -7.09 14.49 0.28
C TRP A 3 -7.07 16.01 0.09
N GLU A 4 -5.89 16.62 -0.08
CA GLU A 4 -5.77 18.07 -0.24
C GLU A 4 -6.38 18.54 -1.57
N ALA A 5 -6.19 17.79 -2.65
CA ALA A 5 -6.77 18.13 -3.95
C ALA A 5 -8.30 17.99 -3.93
N PHE A 6 -8.82 16.95 -3.28
CA PHE A 6 -10.26 16.80 -3.08
C PHE A 6 -10.81 17.91 -2.18
N GLY A 7 -10.17 18.20 -1.04
CA GLY A 7 -10.57 19.27 -0.12
C GLY A 7 -10.61 20.63 -0.81
N LYS A 8 -9.63 20.95 -1.67
CA LYS A 8 -9.65 22.15 -2.51
C LYS A 8 -10.82 22.19 -3.50
N ALA A 9 -11.22 21.03 -4.03
CA ALA A 9 -12.26 20.94 -5.05
C ALA A 9 -13.68 20.96 -4.48
N ILE A 10 -13.91 20.33 -3.33
CA ILE A 10 -15.27 20.14 -2.76
C ILE A 10 -15.48 20.85 -1.41
N GLY A 11 -14.44 21.44 -0.81
CA GLY A 11 -14.46 21.96 0.55
C GLY A 11 -14.07 20.88 1.57
N ASP A 12 -13.17 21.22 2.50
CA ASP A 12 -12.69 20.29 3.55
C ASP A 12 -13.86 19.79 4.43
N GLU A 13 -14.88 20.63 4.63
CA GLU A 13 -16.11 20.32 5.36
C GLU A 13 -17.00 19.28 4.65
N ASN A 14 -16.87 19.14 3.33
CA ASN A 14 -17.64 18.18 2.53
C ASN A 14 -16.81 16.92 2.20
N LEU A 15 -15.54 16.86 2.61
CA LEU A 15 -14.67 15.71 2.38
C LEU A 15 -14.74 14.72 3.54
N GLY A 16 -15.26 13.53 3.25
CA GLY A 16 -15.26 12.39 4.17
C GLY A 16 -14.15 11.39 3.87
N VAL A 17 -13.51 10.88 4.92
CA VAL A 17 -12.55 9.76 4.83
C VAL A 17 -13.11 8.55 5.55
N THR A 18 -13.20 7.42 4.84
CA THR A 18 -13.68 6.15 5.37
C THR A 18 -12.78 4.99 4.94
N ARG A 19 -12.87 3.87 5.65
CA ARG A 19 -12.39 2.58 5.13
C ARG A 19 -13.26 2.15 3.95
N TRP A 20 -12.71 1.26 3.13
CA TRP A 20 -13.50 0.59 2.10
C TRP A 20 -14.72 -0.10 2.72
N PRO A 21 -15.91 0.03 2.11
CA PRO A 21 -17.09 -0.68 2.58
C PRO A 21 -16.85 -2.20 2.51
N ALA A 22 -17.30 -2.92 3.52
CA ALA A 22 -17.22 -4.37 3.53
C ALA A 22 -18.50 -4.95 2.90
N ILE A 23 -18.34 -5.78 1.87
CA ILE A 23 -19.47 -6.53 1.28
C ILE A 23 -19.98 -7.58 2.28
N ASN A 24 -19.06 -8.30 2.93
CA ASN A 24 -19.35 -9.21 4.03
C ASN A 24 -18.73 -8.64 5.32
N PRO A 25 -19.53 -8.17 6.29
CA PRO A 25 -19.02 -7.60 7.53
C PRO A 25 -18.30 -8.63 8.42
N ASN A 26 -18.56 -9.92 8.22
CA ASN A 26 -17.91 -11.00 8.96
C ASN A 26 -16.61 -11.48 8.29
N ALA A 27 -16.20 -10.91 7.16
CA ALA A 27 -14.95 -11.28 6.51
C ALA A 27 -13.76 -10.92 7.40
N PRO A 28 -12.67 -11.74 7.43
CA PRO A 28 -11.51 -11.49 8.30
C PRO A 28 -10.82 -10.13 8.10
N LEU A 29 -11.01 -9.51 6.93
CA LEU A 29 -10.45 -8.21 6.55
C LEU A 29 -11.49 -7.08 6.55
N ALA A 30 -12.74 -7.33 6.95
CA ALA A 30 -13.77 -6.31 7.04
C ALA A 30 -13.34 -5.19 7.98
N GLN A 31 -13.58 -3.94 7.58
CA GLN A 31 -13.21 -2.75 8.35
C GLN A 31 -11.71 -2.66 8.71
N LYS A 32 -10.84 -3.37 8.00
CA LYS A 32 -9.38 -3.24 8.13
C LYS A 32 -8.82 -2.41 6.99
N PHE A 33 -7.75 -1.67 7.29
CA PHE A 33 -7.00 -0.96 6.28
C PHE A 33 -5.89 -1.88 5.77
N SER A 34 -6.04 -2.43 4.56
CA SER A 34 -4.91 -3.05 3.86
C SER A 34 -3.91 -1.94 3.54
N GLY A 35 -2.71 -2.00 4.12
CA GLY A 35 -1.70 -0.96 4.01
C GLY A 35 -1.46 -0.48 2.58
N ILE A 36 -1.03 0.78 2.44
CA ILE A 36 -0.58 1.34 1.16
C ILE A 36 0.78 0.74 0.84
N GLU A 37 1.03 0.49 -0.45
CA GLU A 37 2.39 0.34 -0.97
C GLU A 37 3.19 1.61 -0.66
N GLY A 38 4.07 1.56 0.34
CA GLY A 38 5.08 2.58 0.53
C GLY A 38 6.14 2.47 -0.56
N ALA A 39 6.80 3.59 -0.91
CA ALA A 39 8.01 3.52 -1.70
C ALA A 39 9.16 3.02 -0.81
N VAL A 40 9.67 1.83 -1.12
CA VAL A 40 10.84 1.25 -0.46
C VAL A 40 12.02 1.34 -1.42
N TYR A 41 13.15 1.82 -0.92
CA TYR A 41 14.36 2.00 -1.70
C TYR A 41 15.42 1.00 -1.24
N GLY A 42 16.14 0.41 -2.19
CA GLY A 42 17.20 -0.52 -1.93
C GLY A 42 18.41 -0.24 -2.82
N VAL A 43 19.60 -0.56 -2.32
CA VAL A 43 20.82 -0.55 -3.13
C VAL A 43 21.03 -1.93 -3.72
N THR A 44 21.16 -2.02 -5.03
CA THR A 44 21.42 -3.29 -5.72
C THR A 44 22.79 -3.85 -5.34
N LYS A 45 22.87 -5.19 -5.19
CA LYS A 45 24.12 -5.87 -4.80
C LYS A 45 25.29 -5.63 -5.77
N TRP A 46 25.00 -5.35 -7.04
CA TRP A 46 25.98 -5.14 -8.11
C TRP A 46 26.45 -3.69 -8.25
N SER A 47 25.84 -2.73 -7.54
CA SER A 47 26.26 -1.32 -7.62
C SER A 47 27.73 -1.16 -7.19
N LYS A 48 28.50 -0.37 -7.96
CA LYS A 48 29.86 0.07 -7.58
C LYS A 48 29.86 1.27 -6.64
N LYS A 49 28.69 1.88 -6.38
CA LYS A 49 28.51 3.09 -5.57
C LYS A 49 27.63 2.81 -4.35
N LYS A 50 27.86 1.67 -3.69
CA LYS A 50 26.98 1.19 -2.59
C LYS A 50 26.87 2.19 -1.46
N GLN A 51 28.01 2.74 -1.03
CA GLN A 51 28.07 3.67 0.09
C GLN A 51 27.24 4.93 -0.17
N ALA A 52 27.45 5.59 -1.31
CA ALA A 52 26.66 6.75 -1.72
C ALA A 52 25.16 6.42 -1.85
N GLY A 53 24.82 5.22 -2.36
CA GLY A 53 23.43 4.75 -2.43
C GLY A 53 22.80 4.58 -1.04
N LEU A 54 23.54 4.03 -0.08
CA LEU A 54 23.08 3.87 1.31
C LEU A 54 22.92 5.22 2.00
N GLU A 55 23.84 6.16 1.79
CA GLU A 55 23.76 7.53 2.30
C GLU A 55 22.50 8.24 1.78
N PHE A 56 22.24 8.16 0.47
CA PHE A 56 21.04 8.73 -0.13
C PHE A 56 19.76 8.12 0.44
N ILE A 57 19.67 6.78 0.54
CA ILE A 57 18.48 6.11 1.09
C ILE A 57 18.30 6.45 2.58
N THR A 58 19.39 6.59 3.33
CA THR A 58 19.34 6.98 4.74
C THR A 58 18.77 8.39 4.90
N TRP A 59 19.23 9.33 4.07
CA TRP A 59 18.66 10.68 4.03
C TRP A 59 17.18 10.66 3.63
N LEU A 60 16.83 9.88 2.61
CA LEU A 60 15.47 9.76 2.10
C LEU A 60 14.49 9.18 3.14
N ALA A 61 14.95 8.24 3.96
CA ALA A 61 14.19 7.72 5.10
C ALA A 61 14.25 8.62 6.36
N GLY A 62 15.09 9.65 6.33
CA GLY A 62 15.38 10.54 7.44
C GLY A 62 14.26 11.53 7.76
N LYS A 63 14.43 12.25 8.88
CA LYS A 63 13.50 13.27 9.36
C LYS A 63 13.32 14.38 8.32
N GLU A 64 14.42 14.90 7.78
CA GLU A 64 14.42 16.02 6.84
C GLU A 64 13.54 15.72 5.61
N ASN A 65 13.77 14.59 4.94
CA ASN A 65 12.94 14.22 3.78
C ASN A 65 11.48 13.93 4.16
N GLY A 66 11.24 13.36 5.34
CA GLY A 66 9.88 13.22 5.88
C GLY A 66 9.16 14.57 6.06
N GLU A 67 9.86 15.60 6.50
CA GLU A 67 9.32 16.95 6.65
C GLU A 67 9.09 17.62 5.28
N LEU A 68 10.00 17.42 4.32
CA LEU A 68 9.78 17.86 2.93
C LEU A 68 8.53 17.21 2.32
N TRP A 69 8.34 15.91 2.56
CA TRP A 69 7.16 15.17 2.10
C TRP A 69 5.86 15.74 2.67
N VAL A 70 5.84 16.10 3.96
CA VAL A 70 4.67 16.74 4.58
C VAL A 70 4.43 18.12 3.97
N ARG A 71 5.48 18.93 3.81
CA ARG A 71 5.36 20.31 3.32
C ARG A 71 4.88 20.39 1.88
N TYR A 72 5.46 19.59 1.00
CA TYR A 72 5.25 19.68 -0.45
C TYR A 72 4.33 18.58 -0.99
N GLY A 73 4.52 17.34 -0.54
CA GLY A 73 3.70 16.21 -0.95
C GLY A 73 2.36 16.14 -0.23
N LYS A 74 2.21 16.88 0.89
CA LYS A 74 0.99 16.91 1.72
C LYS A 74 0.52 15.51 2.13
N GLY A 75 1.46 14.57 2.18
CA GLY A 75 1.19 13.17 2.47
C GLY A 75 1.54 12.78 3.90
N GLN A 76 1.10 11.60 4.32
CA GLN A 76 1.54 10.98 5.56
C GLN A 76 3.02 10.57 5.42
N PRO A 77 3.95 11.09 6.24
CA PRO A 77 5.33 10.63 6.23
C PRO A 77 5.46 9.26 6.89
N LEU A 78 6.42 8.46 6.42
CA LEU A 78 6.78 7.18 7.04
C LEU A 78 7.65 7.37 8.29
N ASN A 79 8.48 8.43 8.32
CA ASN A 79 9.32 8.74 9.46
C ASN A 79 8.45 9.27 10.63
N LYS A 80 8.55 8.62 11.80
CA LYS A 80 7.75 8.94 12.99
C LYS A 80 8.26 10.15 13.78
N ASN A 81 9.45 10.64 13.46
CA ASN A 81 10.14 11.72 14.17
C ASN A 81 10.02 13.08 13.46
N VAL A 82 9.14 13.20 12.46
CA VAL A 82 8.81 14.49 11.85
C VAL A 82 8.19 15.43 12.89
N ASP A 83 8.42 16.73 12.74
CA ASP A 83 7.72 17.72 13.54
C ASP A 83 6.20 17.66 13.30
N LYS A 84 5.45 17.37 14.37
CA LYS A 84 3.98 17.29 14.32
C LYS A 84 3.34 18.63 13.99
N ALA A 85 4.00 19.76 14.26
CA ALA A 85 3.51 21.08 13.89
C ALA A 85 3.45 21.29 12.38
N LEU A 86 4.17 20.48 11.59
CA LEU A 86 4.10 20.51 10.13
C LEU A 86 2.92 19.73 9.57
N LEU A 87 2.30 18.85 10.37
CA LEU A 87 1.20 18.01 9.90
C LEU A 87 -0.04 18.88 9.60
N PRO A 88 -0.75 18.60 8.49
CA PRO A 88 -2.00 19.27 8.19
C PRO A 88 -3.02 19.13 9.33
N THR A 89 -3.69 20.24 9.66
CA THR A 89 -4.78 20.28 10.65
C THR A 89 -6.13 19.84 10.08
N SER A 90 -6.18 19.49 8.79
CA SER A 90 -7.40 19.04 8.12
C SER A 90 -8.02 17.83 8.84
N PRO A 91 -9.32 17.86 9.16
CA PRO A 91 -10.02 16.71 9.76
C PRO A 91 -9.88 15.43 8.93
N SER A 92 -9.91 15.57 7.60
CA SER A 92 -9.70 14.46 6.67
C SER A 92 -8.30 13.86 6.81
N PHE A 93 -7.27 14.69 6.92
CA PHE A 93 -5.91 14.21 7.13
C PHE A 93 -5.77 13.49 8.48
N GLN A 94 -6.30 14.05 9.57
CA GLN A 94 -6.30 13.40 10.87
C GLN A 94 -7.01 12.04 10.83
N LYS A 95 -8.15 11.97 10.13
CA LYS A 95 -8.87 10.71 9.95
C LYS A 95 -8.05 9.68 9.18
N ILE A 96 -7.31 10.10 8.15
CA ILE A 96 -6.35 9.26 7.44
C ILE A 96 -5.32 8.69 8.43
N GLN A 97 -4.73 9.53 9.30
CA GLN A 97 -3.75 9.08 10.28
C GLN A 97 -4.32 8.02 11.23
N GLU A 98 -5.55 8.20 11.71
CA GLU A 98 -6.25 7.20 12.53
C GLU A 98 -6.43 5.87 11.79
N LEU A 99 -6.86 5.91 10.53
CA LEU A 99 -7.14 4.72 9.75
C LEU A 99 -5.87 3.91 9.44
N VAL A 100 -4.75 4.59 9.19
CA VAL A 100 -3.48 3.94 8.83
C VAL A 100 -2.61 3.58 10.03
N ALA A 101 -2.99 3.96 11.25
CA ALA A 101 -2.24 3.66 12.48
C ALA A 101 -2.17 2.15 12.79
N GLN A 102 -3.16 1.38 12.31
CA GLN A 102 -3.23 -0.06 12.49
C GLN A 102 -3.42 -0.75 11.13
N PRO A 103 -2.37 -0.77 10.29
CA PRO A 103 -2.48 -1.37 8.97
C PRO A 103 -2.53 -2.89 9.11
N THR A 104 -3.29 -3.52 8.24
CA THR A 104 -3.16 -4.95 7.94
C THR A 104 -2.17 -5.12 6.81
N LEU A 105 -1.33 -6.17 6.88
CA LEU A 105 -0.42 -6.51 5.80
C LEU A 105 -1.20 -6.74 4.51
N HIS A 106 -0.81 -6.02 3.45
CA HIS A 106 -1.38 -6.24 2.12
C HIS A 106 -0.85 -7.57 1.58
N SER A 107 -1.73 -8.54 1.29
CA SER A 107 -1.31 -9.85 0.80
C SER A 107 -0.58 -9.79 -0.55
N GLY A 108 -0.83 -8.76 -1.37
CA GLY A 108 -0.18 -8.56 -2.66
C GLY A 108 1.34 -8.45 -2.57
N VAL A 109 1.90 -7.92 -1.48
CA VAL A 109 3.37 -7.86 -1.28
C VAL A 109 4.01 -9.24 -1.04
N MET A 110 3.18 -10.25 -0.76
CA MET A 110 3.61 -11.64 -0.51
C MET A 110 3.40 -12.54 -1.73
N LEU A 111 2.85 -12.00 -2.82
CA LEU A 111 2.60 -12.74 -4.06
C LEU A 111 3.82 -12.66 -4.97
N SER A 112 4.17 -13.77 -5.60
CA SER A 112 5.05 -13.73 -6.77
C SER A 112 4.31 -13.15 -7.98
N GLY A 113 5.06 -12.76 -9.02
CA GLY A 113 4.48 -12.30 -10.29
C GLY A 113 3.39 -13.21 -10.85
N PRO A 114 3.59 -14.54 -10.94
CA PRO A 114 2.56 -15.48 -11.38
C PRO A 114 1.30 -15.49 -10.49
N GLU A 115 1.47 -15.39 -9.17
CA GLU A 115 0.34 -15.35 -8.24
C GLU A 115 -0.48 -14.05 -8.40
N THR A 116 0.20 -12.92 -8.61
CA THR A 116 -0.46 -11.63 -8.86
C THR A 116 -1.22 -11.63 -10.19
N ASP A 117 -0.66 -12.18 -11.27
CA ASP A 117 -1.36 -12.27 -12.56
C ASP A 117 -2.59 -13.19 -12.46
N ALA A 118 -2.47 -14.36 -11.83
CA ALA A 118 -3.60 -15.27 -11.63
C ALA A 118 -4.72 -14.64 -10.79
N LEU A 119 -4.36 -13.86 -9.76
CA LEU A 119 -5.34 -13.13 -8.94
C LEU A 119 -6.05 -12.05 -9.74
N ALA A 120 -5.30 -11.14 -10.38
CA ALA A 120 -5.86 -9.99 -11.06
C ALA A 120 -6.70 -10.39 -12.29
N ARG A 121 -6.15 -11.26 -13.14
CA ARG A 121 -6.80 -11.72 -14.37
C ARG A 121 -8.03 -12.56 -14.06
N GLY A 122 -7.93 -13.48 -13.11
CA GLY A 122 -9.04 -14.36 -12.77
C GLY A 122 -10.24 -13.61 -12.16
N TRP A 123 -10.01 -12.57 -11.33
CA TRP A 123 -11.08 -11.71 -10.85
C TRP A 123 -11.86 -11.06 -12.00
N GLN A 124 -11.14 -10.51 -12.99
CA GLN A 124 -11.76 -9.92 -14.18
C GLN A 124 -12.55 -10.97 -14.98
N GLN A 125 -11.99 -12.16 -15.19
CA GLN A 125 -12.66 -13.22 -15.95
C GLN A 125 -13.91 -13.76 -15.24
N VAL A 126 -13.87 -13.91 -13.91
CA VAL A 126 -15.04 -14.32 -13.11
C VAL A 126 -16.14 -13.28 -13.17
N THR A 127 -15.81 -11.99 -12.99
CA THR A 127 -16.81 -10.91 -13.07
C THR A 127 -17.42 -10.75 -14.47
N LEU A 128 -16.71 -11.17 -15.52
CA LEU A 128 -17.21 -11.24 -16.90
C LEU A 128 -17.91 -12.56 -17.25
N GLY A 129 -18.03 -13.50 -16.33
CA GLY A 129 -18.65 -14.82 -16.57
C GLY A 129 -17.83 -15.75 -17.47
N GLN A 130 -16.56 -15.45 -17.70
CA GLN A 130 -15.64 -16.22 -18.56
C GLN A 130 -14.94 -17.37 -17.83
N LEU A 131 -14.95 -17.32 -16.49
CA LEU A 131 -14.29 -18.28 -15.62
C LEU A 131 -15.18 -18.53 -14.40
N THR A 132 -15.30 -19.78 -13.95
CA THR A 132 -16.00 -20.07 -12.69
C THR A 132 -15.07 -19.82 -11.50
N VAL A 133 -15.64 -19.64 -10.31
CA VAL A 133 -14.86 -19.47 -9.08
C VAL A 133 -13.98 -20.70 -8.80
N GLU A 134 -14.48 -21.90 -9.07
CA GLU A 134 -13.74 -23.16 -8.88
C GLU A 134 -12.54 -23.22 -9.82
N LYS A 135 -12.74 -22.87 -11.11
CA LYS A 135 -11.65 -22.85 -12.09
C LYS A 135 -10.62 -21.77 -11.77
N TRP A 136 -11.05 -20.63 -11.25
CA TRP A 136 -10.13 -19.62 -10.75
C TRP A 136 -9.31 -20.12 -9.55
N ALA A 137 -9.94 -20.81 -8.60
CA ALA A 137 -9.24 -21.40 -7.46
C ALA A 137 -8.17 -22.41 -7.90
N GLU A 138 -8.47 -23.26 -8.89
CA GLU A 138 -7.48 -24.18 -9.49
C GLU A 138 -6.30 -23.42 -10.10
N GLN A 139 -6.56 -22.33 -10.84
CA GLN A 139 -5.49 -21.50 -11.43
C GLN A 139 -4.61 -20.83 -10.36
N MET A 140 -5.22 -20.33 -9.29
CA MET A 140 -4.51 -19.75 -8.15
C MET A 140 -3.60 -20.79 -7.49
N GLN A 141 -4.08 -22.02 -7.29
CA GLN A 141 -3.29 -23.11 -6.74
C GLN A 141 -2.10 -23.47 -7.64
N GLN A 142 -2.30 -23.56 -8.95
CA GLN A 142 -1.21 -23.80 -9.91
C GLN A 142 -0.19 -22.66 -9.92
N ALA A 143 -0.62 -21.41 -9.80
CA ALA A 143 0.29 -20.26 -9.72
C ALA A 143 1.13 -20.31 -8.44
N LEU A 144 0.51 -20.66 -7.31
CA LEU A 144 1.18 -20.86 -6.03
C LEU A 144 2.25 -21.97 -6.13
N GLU A 145 1.90 -23.12 -6.70
CA GLU A 145 2.82 -24.25 -6.90
C GLU A 145 4.00 -23.91 -7.82
N ARG A 146 3.83 -22.96 -8.73
CA ARG A 146 4.88 -22.50 -9.64
C ARG A 146 5.71 -21.35 -9.07
N SER A 147 5.30 -20.76 -7.96
CA SER A 147 5.92 -19.59 -7.36
C SER A 147 7.38 -19.84 -6.95
N PRO A 148 8.35 -19.13 -7.54
CA PRO A 148 9.78 -19.40 -7.32
C PRO A 148 10.22 -19.12 -5.88
N THR A 149 9.56 -18.20 -5.18
CA THR A 149 9.88 -17.83 -3.79
C THR A 149 9.29 -18.80 -2.76
N LYS A 150 8.31 -19.63 -3.15
CA LYS A 150 7.60 -20.56 -2.25
C LYS A 150 7.96 -22.03 -2.48
N LYS A 151 8.80 -22.31 -3.49
CA LYS A 151 9.40 -23.63 -3.74
C LYS A 151 10.62 -23.96 -2.87
N GLN A 152 11.17 -23.00 -2.12
CA GLN A 152 12.34 -23.23 -1.26
C GLN A 152 11.89 -23.84 0.09
N GLY A 153 11.62 -25.14 0.07
CA GLY A 153 11.14 -25.87 1.25
C GLY A 153 10.74 -27.30 0.92
N LYS A 154 11.61 -28.04 0.24
CA LYS A 154 11.63 -29.50 0.25
C LYS A 154 13.08 -29.96 0.33
#